data_AF-A0A5B8XMX2-F1
#
_entry.id   AF-A0A5B8XMX2-F1
#
_cell.length_a   1.000
_cell.length_b   1.000
_cell.length_c   1.000
_cell.angle_alpha   90.00
_cell.angle_beta   90.00
_cell.angle_gamma   90.00
#
_symmetry.space_group_name_H-M   'P 1'
#
loop_
_entity.id
_entity.type
_entity.pdbx_description
1 polymer ?
#
loop_
_entity_poly.entity_id
_entity_poly.type
_entity_poly.pdbx_seq_one_letter_code
_entity_poly.pdbx_strand_id
1 'polypeptide(L)'
;MSASLLVYLFGMGSVFAGERLLSAYPARWAVDALGIVALVLALYLRANARKGANGTLRDAHGRLLAFSAVGIASLVLYALSTRDFTSLLGLSDSVEIKWRGVMGVAWPLVWLGATLPLITLDRAVDQSPVMMPKRRLEQATLNGLIAALGFALVFPVNYVASRHTKAWDYSYFKTSQAGTATQSIVNSLKSKVEVVVFQPTSSEVTPELLRYFEALEGPNLSVSVVDQAANPKLAQELRVRNNGTIALSVKAEEKEADAKVQFVEVGTELKRARANLKKLDQEVHKALLILSRGELRAYITEGHGELSWDRAEPENRRISGFKQVLEYSGFRVSNLGMKDGLGEEVPEDAALVAILGPTRPFLQAEIDALKRYVDRGGSLFVALEPMQPDGLVTSVGLEPLLETLGIRQEEGVLVSDQQVVQVTGGKLDRLNITTGSFSTHESTAVLATSPSGMLFSRASSLAPIPNSKANAVATVRTSAQTWLESDGNLDFNADAKETRLARPLVMASSQSSSGHRAVITGDATMLSDFAIIARGNQQFLLDSLGWLSKTEAYSGSTESEEDVRIQHTREGQAGWFYLTVLGFPLIVLMVGFIRVRRRGGRG
;
A
#
# COMPACT_ATOMS: atom_id res chain seq x y z
N MET A 1 -42.27 -19.53 23.27
CA MET A 1 -41.49 -18.78 24.27
C MET A 1 -42.47 -18.04 25.12
N SER A 2 -42.38 -18.18 26.43
CA SER A 2 -43.33 -17.50 27.32
C SER A 2 -43.09 -15.99 27.37
N ALA A 3 -44.14 -15.23 27.68
CA ALA A 3 -44.04 -13.79 27.87
C ALA A 3 -42.96 -13.40 28.89
N SER A 4 -42.83 -14.18 29.97
CA SER A 4 -41.80 -13.98 31.00
C SER A 4 -40.36 -14.13 30.49
N LEU A 5 -40.08 -15.03 29.54
CA LEU A 5 -38.75 -15.14 28.96
C LEU A 5 -38.43 -13.96 28.03
N LEU A 6 -39.40 -13.53 27.22
CA LEU A 6 -39.24 -12.38 26.33
C LEU A 6 -38.99 -11.09 27.13
N VAL A 7 -39.77 -10.87 28.19
CA VAL A 7 -39.61 -9.72 29.09
C VAL A 7 -38.25 -9.77 29.81
N TYR A 8 -37.78 -10.95 30.23
CA TYR A 8 -36.44 -11.12 30.82
C TYR A 8 -35.33 -10.75 29.83
N LEU A 9 -35.37 -11.29 28.60
CA LEU A 9 -34.36 -11.02 27.58
C LEU A 9 -34.36 -9.55 27.16
N PHE A 10 -35.54 -8.93 27.05
CA PHE A 10 -35.68 -7.51 26.79
C PHE A 10 -35.11 -6.66 27.93
N GLY A 11 -35.37 -7.04 29.18
CA GLY A 11 -34.79 -6.36 30.35
C GLY A 11 -33.27 -6.41 30.36
N MET A 12 -32.68 -7.60 30.17
CA MET A 12 -31.22 -7.77 30.09
C MET A 12 -30.61 -7.00 28.90
N GLY A 13 -31.26 -7.05 27.74
CA GLY A 13 -30.82 -6.35 26.54
C GLY A 13 -30.88 -4.83 26.68
N SER A 14 -31.90 -4.31 27.37
CA SER A 14 -32.07 -2.87 27.62
C SER A 14 -30.95 -2.34 28.53
N VAL A 15 -30.67 -3.03 29.64
CA VAL A 15 -29.56 -2.67 30.55
C VAL A 15 -28.20 -2.70 29.82
N PHE A 16 -27.99 -3.71 28.98
CA PHE A 16 -26.76 -3.79 28.18
C PHE A 16 -26.65 -2.67 27.12
N ALA A 17 -27.75 -2.36 26.43
CA ALA A 17 -27.79 -1.30 25.42
C ALA A 17 -27.62 0.10 26.02
N GLY A 18 -28.24 0.35 27.19
CA GLY A 18 -28.08 1.58 27.95
C GLY A 18 -26.61 1.88 28.24
N GLU A 19 -25.87 0.90 28.75
CA GLU A 19 -24.45 1.07 29.04
C GLU A 19 -23.60 1.18 27.77
N ARG A 20 -23.82 0.30 26.78
CA ARG A 20 -22.87 0.16 25.67
C ARG A 20 -23.05 1.21 24.57
N LEU A 21 -24.29 1.63 24.33
CA LEU A 21 -24.63 2.55 23.24
C LEU A 21 -24.93 3.96 23.75
N LEU A 22 -25.43 4.08 24.99
CA LEU A 22 -25.92 5.35 25.53
C LEU A 22 -25.12 5.86 26.74
N SER A 23 -23.94 5.29 27.05
CA SER A 23 -23.11 5.71 28.19
C SER A 23 -22.76 7.19 28.21
N ALA A 24 -22.70 7.86 27.06
CA ALA A 24 -22.44 9.29 26.94
C ALA A 24 -23.70 10.18 27.05
N TYR A 25 -24.91 9.60 27.10
CA TYR A 25 -26.18 10.32 27.04
C TYR A 25 -27.01 10.11 28.33
N PRO A 26 -27.69 11.14 28.84
CA PRO A 26 -28.55 11.03 30.02
C PRO A 26 -29.75 10.08 29.81
N ALA A 27 -30.10 9.78 28.55
CA ALA A 27 -31.11 8.78 28.19
C ALA A 27 -30.79 7.35 28.69
N ARG A 28 -29.52 7.06 29.02
CA ARG A 28 -29.10 5.79 29.64
C ARG A 28 -29.95 5.43 30.86
N TRP A 29 -30.14 6.37 31.79
CA TRP A 29 -30.89 6.12 33.03
C TRP A 29 -32.33 5.68 32.78
N ALA A 30 -32.97 6.23 31.74
CA ALA A 30 -34.33 5.86 31.36
C ALA A 30 -34.39 4.44 30.78
N VAL A 31 -33.41 4.07 29.94
CA VAL A 31 -33.32 2.73 29.33
C VAL A 31 -32.98 1.67 30.38
N ASP A 32 -32.07 1.97 31.31
CA ASP A 32 -31.71 1.07 32.41
C ASP A 32 -32.88 0.86 33.38
N ALA A 33 -33.58 1.94 33.75
CA ALA A 33 -34.78 1.86 34.59
C ALA A 33 -35.87 1.00 33.94
N LEU A 34 -36.11 1.18 32.64
CA LEU A 34 -37.06 0.38 31.86
C LEU A 34 -36.63 -1.10 31.80
N GLY A 35 -35.33 -1.35 31.66
CA GLY A 35 -34.75 -2.69 31.75
C GLY A 35 -34.98 -3.36 33.10
N ILE A 36 -34.72 -2.64 34.21
CA ILE A 36 -34.93 -3.14 35.58
C ILE A 36 -36.41 -3.45 35.84
N VAL A 37 -37.32 -2.57 35.43
CA VAL A 37 -38.77 -2.79 35.55
C VAL A 37 -39.19 -4.05 34.80
N ALA A 38 -38.67 -4.26 33.59
CA ALA A 38 -38.91 -5.49 32.83
C ALA A 38 -38.39 -6.73 33.58
N LEU A 39 -37.19 -6.68 34.17
CA LEU A 39 -36.65 -7.81 34.94
C LEU A 39 -37.50 -8.16 36.17
N VAL A 40 -37.99 -7.16 36.91
CA VAL A 40 -38.91 -7.36 38.04
C VAL A 40 -40.23 -7.97 37.56
N LEU A 41 -40.78 -7.47 36.45
CA LEU A 41 -41.99 -8.02 35.84
C LEU A 41 -41.79 -9.47 35.41
N ALA A 42 -40.64 -9.81 34.83
CA ALA A 42 -40.32 -11.18 34.44
C ALA A 42 -40.30 -12.13 35.66
N LEU A 43 -39.71 -11.72 36.78
CA LEU A 43 -39.73 -12.49 38.04
C LEU A 43 -41.16 -12.66 38.57
N TYR A 44 -41.95 -11.60 38.56
CA TYR A 44 -43.35 -11.63 39.00
C TYR A 44 -44.18 -12.59 38.17
N LEU A 45 -44.09 -12.52 36.83
CA LEU A 45 -44.80 -13.41 35.91
C LEU A 45 -44.44 -14.88 36.17
N ARG A 46 -43.16 -15.18 36.45
CA ARG A 46 -42.71 -16.54 36.79
C ARG A 46 -43.18 -17.00 38.16
N ALA A 47 -43.17 -16.13 39.16
CA ALA A 47 -43.68 -16.44 40.49
C ALA A 47 -45.18 -16.74 40.45
N ASN A 48 -45.93 -15.98 39.65
CA ASN A 48 -47.36 -16.20 39.46
C ASN A 48 -47.65 -17.52 38.72
N ALA A 49 -46.91 -17.81 37.64
CA ALA A 49 -47.03 -19.08 36.92
C ALA A 49 -46.74 -20.29 37.82
N ARG A 50 -45.78 -20.17 38.77
CA ARG A 50 -45.49 -21.22 39.75
C ARG A 50 -46.65 -21.49 40.71
N LYS A 51 -47.40 -20.45 41.12
CA LYS A 51 -48.54 -20.61 42.05
C LYS A 51 -49.70 -21.40 41.43
N GLY A 52 -49.89 -21.29 40.11
CA GLY A 52 -50.92 -22.02 39.36
C GLY A 52 -50.53 -23.42 38.90
N ALA A 53 -49.29 -23.85 39.14
CA ALA A 53 -48.78 -25.14 38.66
C ALA A 53 -48.71 -26.19 39.78
N ASN A 54 -48.94 -27.46 39.42
CA ASN A 54 -48.89 -28.61 40.33
C ASN A 54 -47.83 -29.64 39.91
N GLY A 55 -47.35 -30.44 40.86
CA GLY A 55 -46.38 -31.51 40.61
C GLY A 55 -45.08 -31.03 39.97
N THR A 56 -44.60 -31.76 38.96
CA THR A 56 -43.34 -31.49 38.26
C THR A 56 -43.32 -30.16 37.50
N LEU A 57 -44.49 -29.63 37.13
CA LEU A 57 -44.61 -28.32 36.46
C LEU A 57 -44.30 -27.18 37.44
N ARG A 58 -44.70 -27.34 38.72
CA ARG A 58 -44.34 -26.40 39.80
C ARG A 58 -42.83 -26.35 40.04
N ASP A 59 -42.17 -27.51 39.94
CA ASP A 59 -40.71 -27.62 40.05
C ASP A 59 -40.01 -26.95 38.86
N ALA A 60 -40.55 -27.11 37.65
CA ALA A 60 -40.04 -26.44 36.45
C ALA A 60 -40.11 -24.91 36.54
N HIS A 61 -41.26 -24.36 36.96
CA HIS A 61 -41.39 -22.93 37.22
C HIS A 61 -40.50 -22.45 38.38
N GLY A 62 -40.26 -23.29 39.39
CA GLY A 62 -39.29 -23.03 40.44
C GLY A 62 -37.85 -22.87 39.92
N ARG A 63 -37.40 -23.76 39.04
CA ARG A 63 -36.08 -23.67 38.40
C ARG A 63 -35.98 -22.48 37.44
N LEU A 64 -37.03 -22.20 36.66
CA LEU A 64 -37.09 -21.01 35.80
C LEU A 64 -36.99 -19.70 36.61
N LEU A 65 -37.65 -19.63 37.76
CA LEU A 65 -37.54 -18.48 38.66
C LEU A 65 -36.12 -18.36 39.25
N ALA A 66 -35.52 -19.47 39.65
CA ALA A 66 -34.14 -19.49 40.16
C ALA A 66 -33.13 -19.03 39.09
N PHE A 67 -33.20 -19.56 37.86
CA PHE A 67 -32.33 -19.12 36.76
C PHE A 67 -32.58 -17.65 36.38
N SER A 68 -33.83 -17.17 36.40
CA SER A 68 -34.11 -15.75 36.17
C SER A 68 -33.45 -14.87 37.25
N ALA A 69 -33.51 -15.28 38.51
CA ALA A 69 -32.88 -14.56 39.63
C ALA A 69 -31.35 -14.58 39.53
N VAL A 70 -30.72 -15.72 39.23
CA VAL A 70 -29.26 -15.81 39.02
C VAL A 70 -28.82 -14.96 37.82
N GLY A 71 -29.60 -14.99 36.75
CA GLY A 71 -29.36 -14.16 35.57
C GLY A 71 -29.44 -12.67 35.89
N ILE A 72 -30.38 -12.22 36.72
CA ILE A 72 -30.47 -10.83 37.19
C ILE A 72 -29.30 -10.50 38.13
N ALA A 73 -28.93 -11.42 39.03
CA ALA A 73 -27.79 -11.23 39.94
C ALA A 73 -26.45 -11.06 39.18
N SER A 74 -26.34 -11.57 37.95
CA SER A 74 -25.17 -11.32 37.09
C SER A 74 -24.95 -9.83 36.78
N LEU A 75 -26.00 -8.99 36.82
CA LEU A 75 -25.89 -7.54 36.65
C LEU A 75 -25.14 -6.87 37.80
N VAL A 76 -25.12 -7.47 39.00
CA VAL A 76 -24.28 -7.00 40.10
C VAL A 76 -22.81 -7.18 39.72
N LEU A 77 -22.43 -8.35 39.19
CA LEU A 77 -21.07 -8.60 38.71
C LEU A 77 -20.70 -7.66 37.55
N TYR A 78 -21.67 -7.33 36.70
CA TYR A 78 -21.49 -6.33 35.65
C TYR A 78 -21.19 -4.94 36.21
N ALA A 79 -21.97 -4.47 37.19
CA ALA A 79 -21.72 -3.19 37.87
C ALA A 79 -20.31 -3.17 38.50
N LEU A 80 -19.89 -4.28 39.13
CA LEU A 80 -18.54 -4.44 39.70
C LEU A 80 -17.41 -4.41 38.66
N SER A 81 -17.71 -4.63 37.37
CA SER A 81 -16.74 -4.57 36.26
C SER A 81 -16.55 -3.16 35.67
N THR A 82 -17.41 -2.22 36.07
CA THR A 82 -17.48 -0.87 35.48
C THR A 82 -16.39 0.05 36.04
N ARG A 83 -15.93 1.00 35.20
CA ARG A 83 -14.88 1.97 35.58
C ARG A 83 -15.32 2.85 36.74
N ASP A 84 -16.59 3.27 36.74
CA ASP A 84 -17.16 4.11 37.79
C ASP A 84 -17.04 3.45 39.17
N PHE A 85 -17.37 2.16 39.27
CA PHE A 85 -17.28 1.41 40.52
C PHE A 85 -15.83 1.17 40.97
N THR A 86 -14.94 0.82 40.05
CA THR A 86 -13.54 0.56 40.39
C THR A 86 -12.78 1.83 40.78
N SER A 87 -13.15 2.98 40.23
CA SER A 87 -12.63 4.29 40.64
C SER A 87 -13.03 4.68 42.07
N LEU A 88 -14.24 4.30 42.50
CA LEU A 88 -14.71 4.51 43.87
C LEU A 88 -13.97 3.66 44.91
N LEU A 89 -13.43 2.51 44.51
CA LEU A 89 -12.68 1.60 45.38
C LEU A 89 -11.22 2.02 45.60
N GLY A 90 -10.70 3.00 44.84
CA GLY A 90 -9.32 3.48 44.99
C GLY A 90 -8.25 2.41 44.74
N LEU A 91 -8.52 1.45 43.86
CA LEU A 91 -7.57 0.36 43.55
C LEU A 91 -6.35 0.90 42.78
N SER A 92 -5.16 0.36 43.06
CA SER A 92 -3.98 0.62 42.23
C SER A 92 -4.17 0.11 40.79
N ASP A 93 -3.59 0.76 39.79
CA ASP A 93 -3.74 0.44 38.36
C ASP A 93 -3.55 -1.06 38.04
N SER A 94 -2.55 -1.69 38.66
CA SER A 94 -2.24 -3.11 38.44
C SER A 94 -3.33 -4.06 38.96
N VAL A 95 -4.01 -3.67 40.05
CA VAL A 95 -5.11 -4.42 40.68
C VAL A 95 -6.42 -4.11 39.96
N GLU A 96 -6.65 -2.87 39.54
CA GLU A 96 -7.83 -2.47 38.77
C GLU A 96 -7.93 -3.29 37.46
N ILE A 97 -6.83 -3.41 36.72
CA ILE A 97 -6.80 -4.18 35.47
C ILE A 97 -7.13 -5.65 35.72
N LYS A 98 -6.62 -6.25 36.80
CA LYS A 98 -6.91 -7.64 37.16
C LYS A 98 -8.37 -7.80 37.59
N TRP A 99 -8.87 -6.90 38.44
CA TRP A 99 -10.24 -6.90 38.93
C TRP A 99 -11.24 -6.80 37.77
N ARG A 100 -11.05 -5.82 36.89
CA ARG A 100 -11.90 -5.62 35.70
C ARG A 100 -11.82 -6.79 34.74
N GLY A 101 -10.64 -7.39 34.57
CA GLY A 101 -10.47 -8.61 33.77
C GLY A 101 -11.27 -9.79 34.34
N VAL A 102 -11.18 -10.03 35.66
CA VAL A 102 -11.91 -11.12 36.34
C VAL A 102 -13.42 -10.89 36.29
N MET A 103 -13.89 -9.69 36.66
CA MET A 103 -15.32 -9.37 36.66
C MET A 103 -15.90 -9.33 35.25
N GLY A 104 -15.13 -8.84 34.26
CA GLY A 104 -15.49 -8.84 32.84
C GLY A 104 -15.67 -10.23 32.26
N VAL A 105 -15.01 -11.26 32.82
CA VAL A 105 -15.20 -12.67 32.47
C VAL A 105 -16.28 -13.33 33.34
N ALA A 106 -16.42 -12.94 34.60
CA ALA A 106 -17.36 -13.57 35.53
C ALA A 106 -18.83 -13.26 35.20
N TRP A 107 -19.16 -12.01 34.86
CA TRP A 107 -20.56 -11.63 34.63
C TRP A 107 -21.21 -12.33 33.41
N PRO A 108 -20.55 -12.44 32.22
CA PRO A 108 -21.15 -13.14 31.08
C PRO A 108 -21.25 -14.63 31.34
N LEU A 109 -20.32 -15.22 32.11
CA LEU A 109 -20.35 -16.63 32.49
C LEU A 109 -21.56 -16.96 33.36
N VAL A 110 -21.80 -16.15 34.40
CA VAL A 110 -22.96 -16.32 35.28
C VAL A 110 -24.25 -16.05 34.52
N TRP A 111 -24.26 -15.04 33.66
CA TRP A 111 -25.41 -14.74 32.80
C TRP A 111 -25.75 -15.89 31.84
N LEU A 112 -24.79 -16.37 31.05
CA LEU A 112 -24.99 -17.49 30.12
C LEU A 112 -25.35 -18.78 30.86
N GLY A 113 -24.71 -19.04 32.00
CA GLY A 113 -25.01 -20.16 32.90
C GLY A 113 -26.42 -20.15 33.46
N ALA A 114 -27.09 -18.99 33.47
CA ALA A 114 -28.48 -18.85 33.88
C ALA A 114 -29.45 -18.80 32.69
N THR A 115 -29.14 -17.98 31.69
CA THR A 115 -30.02 -17.68 30.55
C THR A 115 -30.17 -18.84 29.58
N LEU A 116 -29.12 -19.63 29.33
CA LEU A 116 -29.24 -20.78 28.41
C LEU A 116 -30.09 -21.91 28.98
N PRO A 117 -29.91 -22.34 30.26
CA PRO A 117 -30.87 -23.22 30.93
C PRO A 117 -32.27 -22.63 31.00
N LEU A 118 -32.41 -21.32 31.21
CA LEU A 118 -33.71 -20.64 31.22
C LEU A 118 -34.43 -20.80 29.87
N ILE A 119 -33.74 -20.59 28.75
CA ILE A 119 -34.30 -20.69 27.40
C ILE A 119 -34.69 -22.14 27.06
N THR A 120 -33.82 -23.11 27.33
CA THR A 120 -34.10 -24.52 27.02
C THR A 120 -35.23 -25.06 27.89
N LEU A 121 -35.26 -24.68 29.16
CA LEU A 121 -36.31 -25.08 30.10
C LEU A 121 -37.66 -24.40 29.78
N ASP A 122 -37.67 -23.13 29.40
CA ASP A 122 -38.90 -22.43 29.00
C ASP A 122 -39.55 -23.07 27.78
N ARG A 123 -38.74 -23.41 26.77
CA ARG A 123 -39.22 -24.16 25.59
C ARG A 123 -39.78 -25.52 25.97
N ALA A 124 -39.16 -26.21 26.93
CA ALA A 124 -39.65 -27.52 27.38
C ALA A 124 -40.99 -27.41 28.13
N VAL A 125 -41.21 -26.32 28.88
CA VAL A 125 -42.49 -26.03 29.56
C VAL A 125 -43.58 -25.66 28.55
N ASP A 126 -43.28 -24.79 27.57
CA ASP A 126 -44.22 -24.41 26.51
C ASP A 126 -44.69 -25.62 25.69
N GLN A 127 -43.81 -26.60 25.45
CA GLN A 127 -44.12 -27.83 24.72
C GLN A 127 -44.82 -28.91 25.58
N SER A 128 -44.98 -28.70 26.89
CA SER A 128 -45.61 -29.66 27.81
C SER A 128 -46.42 -28.94 28.89
N PRO A 129 -47.49 -28.20 28.52
CA PRO A 129 -48.19 -27.29 29.43
C PRO A 129 -49.05 -27.98 30.48
N VAL A 130 -49.45 -29.25 30.26
CA VAL A 130 -50.38 -29.98 31.15
C VAL A 130 -49.62 -30.91 32.12
N MET A 131 -48.61 -31.63 31.65
CA MET A 131 -47.81 -32.53 32.47
C MET A 131 -46.36 -32.58 31.95
N MET A 132 -45.39 -32.39 32.84
CA MET A 132 -43.97 -32.43 32.51
C MET A 132 -43.29 -33.69 33.09
N PRO A 133 -42.76 -34.62 32.28
CA PRO A 133 -41.98 -35.73 32.80
C PRO A 133 -40.70 -35.25 33.50
N LYS A 134 -40.36 -35.83 34.66
CA LYS A 134 -39.13 -35.47 35.42
C LYS A 134 -37.86 -35.54 34.56
N ARG A 135 -37.74 -36.57 33.71
CA ARG A 135 -36.61 -36.76 32.79
C ARG A 135 -36.47 -35.62 31.78
N ARG A 136 -37.59 -35.05 31.29
CA ARG A 136 -37.59 -33.93 30.34
C ARG A 136 -37.13 -32.63 31.02
N LEU A 137 -37.56 -32.41 32.27
CA LEU A 137 -37.11 -31.30 33.11
C LEU A 137 -35.58 -31.34 33.33
N GLU A 138 -35.05 -32.52 33.67
CA GLU A 138 -33.61 -32.73 33.86
C GLU A 138 -32.81 -32.55 32.57
N GLN A 139 -33.26 -33.15 31.46
CA GLN A 139 -32.60 -33.03 30.15
C GLN A 139 -32.59 -31.58 29.63
N ALA A 140 -33.70 -30.86 29.74
CA ALA A 140 -33.77 -29.47 29.29
C ALA A 140 -32.83 -28.56 30.10
N THR A 141 -32.76 -28.77 31.43
CA THR A 141 -31.84 -28.04 32.31
C THR A 141 -30.38 -28.35 31.96
N LEU A 142 -30.06 -29.63 31.79
CA LEU A 142 -28.69 -30.11 31.51
C LEU A 142 -28.21 -29.66 30.13
N ASN A 143 -29.06 -29.70 29.10
CA ASN A 143 -28.71 -29.24 27.75
C ASN A 143 -28.40 -27.74 27.73
N GLY A 144 -29.16 -26.93 28.47
CA GLY A 144 -28.87 -25.50 28.58
C GLY A 144 -27.57 -25.23 29.34
N LEU A 145 -27.25 -26.03 30.37
CA LEU A 145 -26.00 -25.90 31.12
C LEU A 145 -24.78 -26.32 30.28
N ILE A 146 -24.92 -27.38 29.47
CA ILE A 146 -23.88 -27.81 28.51
C ILE A 146 -23.64 -26.72 27.46
N ALA A 147 -24.70 -26.14 26.91
CA ALA A 147 -24.57 -25.02 25.97
C ALA A 147 -23.86 -23.83 26.63
N ALA A 148 -24.22 -23.51 27.87
CA ALA A 148 -23.56 -22.45 28.64
C ALA A 148 -22.08 -22.73 28.87
N LEU A 149 -21.71 -23.97 29.20
CA LEU A 149 -20.31 -24.38 29.36
C LEU A 149 -19.54 -24.27 28.04
N GLY A 150 -20.17 -24.61 26.91
CA GLY A 150 -19.56 -24.45 25.58
C GLY A 150 -19.24 -22.99 25.24
N PHE A 151 -20.21 -22.09 25.42
CA PHE A 151 -19.98 -20.65 25.23
C PHE A 151 -19.04 -20.05 26.29
N ALA A 152 -19.07 -20.57 27.51
CA ALA A 152 -18.21 -20.15 28.60
C ALA A 152 -16.73 -20.33 28.29
N LEU A 153 -16.34 -21.37 27.53
CA LEU A 153 -14.95 -21.63 27.16
C LEU A 153 -14.34 -20.54 26.27
N VAL A 154 -15.16 -19.75 25.55
CA VAL A 154 -14.67 -18.66 24.70
C VAL A 154 -14.02 -17.55 25.53
N PHE A 155 -14.57 -17.24 26.72
CA PHE A 155 -14.08 -16.14 27.56
C PHE A 155 -12.67 -16.35 28.13
N PRO A 156 -12.33 -17.47 28.79
CA PRO A 156 -10.98 -17.72 29.28
C PRO A 156 -9.99 -17.90 28.13
N VAL A 157 -10.38 -18.52 27.01
CA VAL A 157 -9.52 -18.62 25.82
C VAL A 157 -9.18 -17.25 25.26
N ASN A 158 -10.18 -16.36 25.12
CA ASN A 158 -9.97 -14.99 24.67
C ASN A 158 -9.13 -14.18 25.69
N TYR A 159 -9.37 -14.36 26.98
CA TYR A 159 -8.56 -13.73 28.03
C TYR A 159 -7.08 -14.13 27.94
N VAL A 160 -6.79 -15.43 27.82
CA VAL A 160 -5.42 -15.95 27.64
C VAL A 160 -4.80 -15.43 26.34
N ALA A 161 -5.55 -15.42 25.23
CA ALA A 161 -5.08 -14.90 23.94
C ALA A 161 -4.73 -13.39 24.02
N SER A 162 -5.55 -12.60 24.74
CA SER A 162 -5.31 -11.16 24.93
C SER A 162 -4.09 -10.84 25.81
N ARG A 163 -3.68 -11.76 26.70
CA ARG A 163 -2.53 -11.59 27.60
C ARG A 163 -1.23 -12.11 27.00
N HIS A 164 -1.31 -13.09 26.11
CA HIS A 164 -0.17 -13.72 25.46
C HIS A 164 -0.11 -13.37 23.97
N THR A 165 -0.17 -12.08 23.65
CA THR A 165 0.14 -11.60 22.29
C THR A 165 1.65 -11.60 22.10
N LYS A 166 2.23 -12.78 21.87
CA LYS A 166 3.63 -12.89 21.45
C LYS A 166 3.64 -12.76 19.93
N ALA A 167 4.05 -11.60 19.43
CA ALA A 167 4.30 -11.40 18.01
C ALA A 167 5.66 -12.05 17.69
N TRP A 168 5.65 -13.05 16.81
CA TRP A 168 6.87 -13.66 16.31
C TRP A 168 7.16 -12.98 14.99
N ASP A 169 8.17 -12.12 14.99
CA ASP A 169 8.61 -11.40 13.80
C ASP A 169 9.63 -12.26 13.05
N TYR A 170 9.20 -12.84 11.94
CA TYR A 170 10.04 -13.64 11.05
C TYR A 170 10.58 -12.84 9.86
N SER A 171 10.38 -11.52 9.84
CA SER A 171 10.88 -10.66 8.77
C SER A 171 12.38 -10.46 8.92
N TYR A 172 13.14 -11.11 8.04
CA TYR A 172 14.56 -10.82 7.83
C TYR A 172 14.65 -9.48 7.09
N PHE A 173 14.78 -8.37 7.81
CA PHE A 173 14.96 -7.06 7.19
C PHE A 173 16.26 -7.05 6.36
N LYS A 174 16.15 -7.18 5.04
CA LYS A 174 17.26 -6.88 4.12
C LYS A 174 17.51 -5.36 3.97
N THR A 175 16.70 -4.54 4.62
CA THR A 175 16.65 -3.07 4.50
C THR A 175 17.88 -2.32 5.04
N SER A 176 18.89 -3.02 5.57
CA SER A 176 20.07 -2.40 6.19
C SER A 176 21.32 -2.49 5.30
N GLN A 177 21.16 -2.75 3.99
CA GLN A 177 22.27 -2.78 3.03
C GLN A 177 22.13 -1.66 2.01
N ALA A 178 23.24 -0.98 1.72
CA ALA A 178 23.28 0.04 0.69
C ALA A 178 23.30 -0.59 -0.71
N GLY A 179 22.48 -0.07 -1.61
CA GLY A 179 22.42 -0.50 -3.00
C GLY A 179 23.70 -0.18 -3.77
N THR A 180 23.89 -0.87 -4.90
CA THR A 180 25.09 -0.70 -5.75
C THR A 180 25.18 0.71 -6.33
N ALA A 181 24.04 1.35 -6.60
CA ALA A 181 23.99 2.73 -7.06
C ALA A 181 24.48 3.71 -5.99
N THR A 182 24.03 3.56 -4.74
CA THR A 182 24.45 4.40 -3.61
C THR A 182 25.96 4.29 -3.37
N GLN A 183 26.50 3.06 -3.39
CA GLN A 183 27.94 2.83 -3.27
C GLN A 183 28.73 3.49 -4.41
N SER A 184 28.22 3.42 -5.64
CA SER A 184 28.85 4.04 -6.81
C SER A 184 28.89 5.57 -6.71
N ILE A 185 27.85 6.19 -6.15
CA ILE A 185 27.83 7.62 -5.84
C ILE A 185 28.92 7.97 -4.84
N VAL A 186 28.99 7.25 -3.70
CA VAL A 186 29.98 7.51 -2.65
C VAL A 186 31.41 7.40 -3.17
N ASN A 187 31.69 6.38 -3.98
CA ASN A 187 33.01 6.18 -4.60
C ASN A 187 33.39 7.29 -5.58
N SER A 188 32.40 7.97 -6.16
CA SER A 188 32.58 9.02 -7.17
C SER A 188 32.44 10.45 -6.61
N LEU A 189 32.28 10.60 -5.29
CA LEU A 189 32.20 11.91 -4.63
C LEU A 189 33.54 12.66 -4.76
N LYS A 190 33.48 13.91 -5.20
CA LYS A 190 34.65 14.80 -5.31
C LYS A 190 35.05 15.43 -3.97
N SER A 191 34.08 15.65 -3.10
CA SER A 191 34.23 16.28 -1.80
C SER A 191 33.75 15.33 -0.72
N LYS A 192 34.40 15.36 0.45
CA LYS A 192 34.04 14.50 1.58
C LYS A 192 32.66 14.88 2.12
N VAL A 193 31.77 13.89 2.23
CA VAL A 193 30.43 14.02 2.85
C VAL A 193 30.51 13.62 4.32
N GLU A 194 30.05 14.49 5.21
CA GLU A 194 29.88 14.20 6.64
C GLU A 194 28.41 13.85 6.91
N VAL A 195 28.18 12.61 7.38
CA VAL A 195 26.87 12.11 7.78
C VAL A 195 26.75 12.16 9.30
N VAL A 196 25.80 12.94 9.80
CA VAL A 196 25.48 13.07 11.22
C VAL A 196 24.10 12.48 11.48
N VAL A 197 24.06 11.37 12.19
CA VAL A 197 22.85 10.65 12.57
C VAL A 197 22.39 11.15 13.93
N PHE A 198 21.30 11.92 13.96
CA PHE A 198 20.72 12.43 15.20
C PHE A 198 19.78 11.41 15.83
N GLN A 199 20.25 10.69 16.86
CA GLN A 199 19.49 9.65 17.56
C GLN A 199 19.78 9.70 19.07
N PRO A 200 18.79 9.46 19.95
CA PRO A 200 19.05 9.33 21.37
C PRO A 200 19.77 8.01 21.66
N THR A 201 20.49 7.98 22.79
CA THR A 201 21.22 6.77 23.24
C THR A 201 20.31 5.55 23.41
N SER A 202 19.02 5.76 23.69
CA SER A 202 18.01 4.70 23.86
C SER A 202 17.31 4.26 22.56
N SER A 203 17.73 4.75 21.40
CA SER A 203 17.07 4.45 20.12
C SER A 203 17.28 3.00 19.69
N GLU A 204 16.17 2.31 19.40
CA GLU A 204 16.17 0.96 18.82
C GLU A 204 16.57 0.97 17.34
N VAL A 205 16.59 2.15 16.70
CA VAL A 205 16.84 2.33 15.25
C VAL A 205 18.33 2.53 14.96
N THR A 206 19.11 3.06 15.91
CA THR A 206 20.54 3.34 15.73
C THR A 206 21.36 2.15 15.21
N PRO A 207 21.20 0.91 15.72
CA PRO A 207 21.97 -0.23 15.21
C PRO A 207 21.69 -0.55 13.73
N GLU A 208 20.46 -0.31 13.26
CA GLU A 208 20.10 -0.54 11.85
C GLU A 208 20.72 0.53 10.93
N LEU A 209 20.74 1.78 11.38
CA LEU A 209 21.38 2.88 10.65
C LEU A 209 22.90 2.71 10.57
N LEU A 210 23.53 2.31 11.68
CA LEU A 210 24.97 2.05 11.70
C LEU A 210 25.33 0.91 10.75
N ARG A 211 24.57 -0.19 10.75
CA ARG A 211 24.81 -1.32 9.82
C ARG A 211 24.71 -0.89 8.36
N TYR A 212 23.77 -0.01 8.03
CA TYR A 212 23.62 0.55 6.69
C TYR A 212 24.84 1.41 6.30
N PHE A 213 25.23 2.34 7.17
CA PHE A 213 26.33 3.27 6.88
C PHE A 213 27.73 2.65 6.97
N GLU A 214 27.91 1.57 7.72
CA GLU A 214 29.17 0.81 7.78
C GLU A 214 29.61 0.34 6.38
N ALA A 215 28.67 0.00 5.50
CA ALA A 215 28.95 -0.37 4.12
C ALA A 215 29.35 0.82 3.21
N LEU A 216 29.08 2.06 3.63
CA LEU A 216 29.33 3.28 2.86
C LEU A 216 30.51 4.10 3.41
N GLU A 217 30.95 3.83 4.63
CA GLU A 217 32.01 4.60 5.29
C GLU A 217 33.38 4.38 4.63
N GLY A 218 34.12 5.47 4.44
CA GLY A 218 35.38 5.43 3.70
C GLY A 218 36.07 6.80 3.59
N PRO A 219 36.99 6.98 2.64
CA PRO A 219 37.72 8.25 2.48
C PRO A 219 36.79 9.42 2.13
N ASN A 220 35.72 9.15 1.38
CA ASN A 220 34.80 10.16 0.86
C ASN A 220 33.54 10.37 1.72
N LEU A 221 33.28 9.50 2.70
CA LEU A 221 32.09 9.57 3.54
C LEU A 221 32.43 9.15 4.97
N SER A 222 32.12 9.99 5.95
CA SER A 222 32.31 9.69 7.38
C SER A 222 31.00 9.80 8.15
N VAL A 223 30.77 8.88 9.08
CA VAL A 223 29.51 8.79 9.83
C VAL A 223 29.74 9.05 11.31
N SER A 224 28.87 9.84 11.93
CA SER A 224 28.85 10.08 13.36
C SER A 224 27.43 10.00 13.91
N VAL A 225 27.28 9.42 15.09
CA VAL A 225 25.99 9.36 15.80
C VAL A 225 26.04 10.33 16.96
N VAL A 226 25.07 11.24 17.00
CA VAL A 226 25.04 12.33 17.98
C VAL A 226 23.63 12.43 18.56
N ASP A 227 23.53 12.61 19.87
CA ASP A 227 22.26 13.00 20.48
C ASP A 227 22.08 14.52 20.33
N GLN A 228 20.97 14.95 19.73
CA GLN A 228 20.64 16.37 19.57
C GLN A 228 20.66 17.12 20.90
N ALA A 229 20.21 16.49 21.99
CA ALA A 229 20.19 17.11 23.32
C ALA A 229 21.60 17.24 23.93
N ALA A 230 22.53 16.35 23.55
CA ALA A 230 23.91 16.39 24.04
C ALA A 230 24.77 17.40 23.27
N ASN A 231 24.46 17.69 21.99
CA ASN A 231 25.22 18.60 21.14
C ASN A 231 24.33 19.63 20.42
N PRO A 232 23.74 20.60 21.15
CA PRO A 232 22.80 21.56 20.57
C PRO A 232 23.45 22.51 19.55
N LYS A 233 24.76 22.79 19.67
CA LYS A 233 25.50 23.66 18.73
C LYS A 233 25.54 23.06 17.32
N LEU A 234 25.91 21.78 17.21
CA LEU A 234 25.98 21.07 15.94
C LEU A 234 24.58 20.91 15.31
N ALA A 235 23.56 20.65 16.14
CA ALA A 235 22.18 20.58 15.67
C ALA A 235 21.68 21.93 15.12
N GLN A 236 22.07 23.05 15.75
CA GLN A 236 21.72 24.39 15.28
C GLN A 236 22.44 24.74 13.97
N GLU A 237 23.73 24.40 13.85
CA GLU A 237 24.54 24.59 12.64
C GLU A 237 23.95 23.83 11.45
N LEU A 238 23.60 22.56 11.66
CA LEU A 238 22.97 21.70 10.64
C LEU A 238 21.46 21.91 10.54
N ARG A 239 20.87 22.86 11.27
CA ARG A 239 19.42 23.18 11.27
C ARG A 239 18.50 21.98 11.61
N VAL A 240 18.99 21.01 12.39
CA VAL A 240 18.23 19.83 12.83
C VAL A 240 17.43 20.16 14.09
N ARG A 241 16.10 19.92 14.03
CA ARG A 241 15.17 20.26 15.12
C ARG A 241 14.91 19.13 16.10
N ASN A 242 14.91 17.88 15.63
CA ASN A 242 14.51 16.71 16.41
C ASN A 242 15.48 15.54 16.17
N ASN A 243 15.57 14.65 17.15
CA ASN A 243 16.16 13.33 16.95
C ASN A 243 15.30 12.47 16.00
N GLY A 244 15.92 11.50 15.33
CA GLY A 244 15.31 10.68 14.28
C GLY A 244 15.61 11.17 12.86
N THR A 245 16.57 12.09 12.70
CA THR A 245 16.96 12.70 11.43
C THR A 245 18.42 12.41 11.12
N ILE A 246 18.74 12.12 9.87
CA ILE A 246 20.10 12.02 9.35
C ILE A 246 20.39 13.29 8.57
N ALA A 247 21.45 14.01 8.93
CA ALA A 247 21.94 15.15 8.19
C ALA A 247 23.17 14.73 7.37
N LEU A 248 23.12 14.91 6.06
CA LEU A 248 24.24 14.71 5.16
C LEU A 248 24.73 16.09 4.73
N SER A 249 26.02 16.37 4.94
CA SER A 249 26.57 17.69 4.65
C SER A 249 27.88 17.60 3.89
N VAL A 250 28.12 18.57 3.02
CA VAL A 250 29.43 18.79 2.39
C VAL A 250 29.92 20.15 2.87
N LYS A 251 31.13 20.19 3.44
CA LYS A 251 31.79 21.46 3.76
C LYS A 251 32.10 22.17 2.44
N ALA A 252 31.50 23.33 2.24
CA ALA A 252 31.78 24.16 1.09
C ALA A 252 33.26 24.56 1.09
N GLU A 253 33.95 24.40 -0.04
CA GLU A 253 35.18 25.15 -0.28
C GLU A 253 34.85 26.65 -0.22
N GLU A 254 35.80 27.47 0.27
CA GLU A 254 35.70 28.84 0.82
C GLU A 254 34.85 29.91 0.06
N LYS A 255 34.19 29.59 -1.06
CA LYS A 255 33.42 30.50 -1.91
C LYS A 255 31.89 30.36 -1.88
N GLU A 256 31.31 29.33 -1.27
CA GLU A 256 29.84 29.26 -1.04
C GLU A 256 29.53 29.44 0.46
N ALA A 257 28.77 30.50 0.79
CA ALA A 257 28.58 30.98 2.16
C ALA A 257 27.65 30.11 3.06
N ASP A 258 27.15 28.98 2.56
CA ASP A 258 26.30 28.05 3.32
C ASP A 258 26.72 26.60 3.00
N ALA A 259 26.92 25.78 4.04
CA ALA A 259 27.10 24.34 3.86
C ALA A 259 25.84 23.74 3.22
N LYS A 260 26.00 22.97 2.14
CA LYS A 260 24.89 22.23 1.53
C LYS A 260 24.55 21.05 2.44
N VAL A 261 23.35 21.07 3.01
CA VAL A 261 22.85 20.02 3.92
C VAL A 261 21.58 19.40 3.35
N GLN A 262 21.53 18.07 3.36
CA GLN A 262 20.35 17.28 3.02
C GLN A 262 19.90 16.47 4.23
N PHE A 263 18.59 16.25 4.35
CA PHE A 263 17.99 15.59 5.50
C PHE A 263 17.23 14.33 5.10
N VAL A 264 17.38 13.27 5.88
CA VAL A 264 16.60 12.04 5.76
C VAL A 264 15.92 11.75 7.09
N GLU A 265 14.60 11.67 7.11
CA GLU A 265 13.83 11.37 8.32
C GLU A 265 13.58 9.86 8.46
N VAL A 266 13.97 9.31 9.61
CA VAL A 266 13.82 7.87 9.90
C VAL A 266 12.95 7.65 11.14
N GLY A 267 13.12 8.48 12.17
CA GLY A 267 12.48 8.33 13.47
C GLY A 267 13.33 7.55 14.48
N THR A 268 12.86 7.48 15.72
CA THR A 268 13.60 6.94 16.87
C THR A 268 13.06 5.60 17.37
N GLU A 269 11.78 5.30 17.12
CA GLU A 269 11.11 4.06 17.54
C GLU A 269 11.00 3.10 16.36
N LEU A 270 11.48 1.86 16.52
CA LEU A 270 11.54 0.88 15.43
C LEU A 270 10.18 0.66 14.75
N LYS A 271 9.08 0.57 15.53
CA LYS A 271 7.73 0.37 14.99
C LYS A 271 7.29 1.47 14.02
N ARG A 272 7.64 2.73 14.30
CA ARG A 272 7.31 3.88 13.45
C ARG A 272 8.32 4.04 12.32
N ALA A 273 9.58 3.74 12.59
CA ALA A 273 10.68 3.87 11.64
C ALA A 273 10.68 2.83 10.51
N ARG A 274 9.99 1.69 10.68
CA ARG A 274 9.94 0.60 9.67
C ARG A 274 9.67 1.07 8.25
N ALA A 275 8.70 1.96 8.05
CA ALA A 275 8.35 2.44 6.71
C ALA A 275 9.47 3.28 6.08
N ASN A 276 10.17 4.08 6.89
CA ASN A 276 11.27 4.92 6.44
C ASN A 276 12.55 4.10 6.26
N LEU A 277 12.81 3.12 7.14
CA LEU A 277 13.94 2.18 7.01
C LEU A 277 13.87 1.38 5.71
N LYS A 278 12.67 0.99 5.26
CA LYS A 278 12.48 0.34 3.95
C LYS A 278 12.91 1.20 2.76
N LYS A 279 12.86 2.53 2.90
CA LYS A 279 13.23 3.51 1.87
C LYS A 279 14.56 4.20 2.16
N LEU A 280 15.29 3.76 3.19
CA LEU A 280 16.49 4.45 3.66
C LEU A 280 17.52 4.61 2.55
N ASP A 281 17.77 3.54 1.78
CA ASP A 281 18.72 3.58 0.68
C ASP A 281 18.30 4.57 -0.41
N GLN A 282 17.00 4.64 -0.72
CA GLN A 282 16.47 5.57 -1.72
C GLN A 282 16.64 7.03 -1.30
N GLU A 283 16.32 7.36 -0.05
CA GLU A 283 16.44 8.72 0.47
C GLU A 283 17.91 9.15 0.63
N VAL A 284 18.78 8.25 1.10
CA VAL A 284 20.22 8.51 1.19
C VAL A 284 20.85 8.67 -0.19
N HIS A 285 20.50 7.81 -1.15
CA HIS A 285 20.91 7.96 -2.55
C HIS A 285 20.54 9.34 -3.09
N LYS A 286 19.28 9.75 -2.97
CA LYS A 286 18.79 11.04 -3.44
C LYS A 286 19.56 12.20 -2.79
N ALA A 287 19.76 12.15 -1.47
CA ALA A 287 20.52 13.16 -0.75
C ALA A 287 21.97 13.27 -1.25
N LEU A 288 22.64 12.13 -1.45
CA LEU A 288 24.02 12.08 -1.96
C LEU A 288 24.12 12.59 -3.41
N LEU A 289 23.14 12.28 -4.27
CA LEU A 289 23.08 12.85 -5.62
C LEU A 289 23.02 14.37 -5.59
N ILE A 290 22.08 14.94 -4.81
CA ILE A 290 21.90 16.39 -4.72
C ILE A 290 23.16 17.07 -4.16
N LEU A 291 23.82 16.47 -3.16
CA LEU A 291 25.07 16.99 -2.61
C LEU A 291 26.24 16.92 -3.61
N SER A 292 26.28 15.89 -4.46
CA SER A 292 27.36 15.67 -5.41
C SER A 292 27.31 16.64 -6.61
N ARG A 293 26.12 16.89 -7.17
CA ARG A 293 25.97 17.66 -8.43
C ARG A 293 25.08 18.89 -8.35
N GLY A 294 24.44 19.15 -7.21
CA GLY A 294 23.38 20.15 -7.07
C GLY A 294 22.01 19.62 -7.45
N GLU A 295 20.97 20.38 -7.10
CA GLU A 295 19.59 20.11 -7.49
C GLU A 295 19.41 20.49 -8.96
N LEU A 296 18.94 19.55 -9.78
CA LEU A 296 18.60 19.79 -11.19
C LEU A 296 17.11 20.11 -11.32
N ARG A 297 16.71 20.87 -12.34
CA ARG A 297 15.29 21.11 -12.61
C ARG A 297 14.80 20.38 -13.85
N ALA A 298 13.69 19.66 -13.69
CA ALA A 298 12.95 19.04 -14.79
C ALA A 298 11.65 19.81 -15.01
N TYR A 299 11.46 20.30 -16.22
CA TYR A 299 10.24 20.98 -16.64
C TYR A 299 9.36 20.03 -17.43
N ILE A 300 8.08 19.95 -17.09
CA ILE A 300 7.08 19.17 -17.83
C ILE A 300 6.13 20.17 -18.51
N THR A 301 5.95 20.04 -19.82
CA THR A 301 5.10 20.98 -20.57
C THR A 301 3.63 20.87 -20.16
N GLU A 302 2.95 22.01 -20.14
CA GLU A 302 1.52 22.08 -19.81
C GLU A 302 0.81 23.08 -20.73
N GLY A 303 -0.40 22.72 -21.18
CA GLY A 303 -1.28 23.61 -21.94
C GLY A 303 -1.88 22.97 -23.18
N HIS A 304 -1.36 21.82 -23.59
CA HIS A 304 -1.72 21.08 -24.79
C HIS A 304 -2.43 19.75 -24.51
N GLY A 305 -2.90 19.55 -23.28
CA GLY A 305 -3.62 18.33 -22.89
C GLY A 305 -2.69 17.15 -22.68
N GLU A 306 -1.50 17.44 -22.16
CA GLU A 306 -0.48 16.50 -21.70
C GLU A 306 -0.96 15.67 -20.50
N LEU A 307 -0.17 14.65 -20.16
CA LEU A 307 -0.29 13.93 -18.90
C LEU A 307 0.10 14.84 -17.73
N SER A 308 -0.58 14.71 -16.58
CA SER A 308 -0.32 15.54 -15.41
C SER A 308 -0.23 14.72 -14.12
N TRP A 309 0.41 15.26 -13.09
CA TRP A 309 0.41 14.64 -11.76
C TRP A 309 -0.74 15.13 -10.87
N ASP A 310 -1.78 15.74 -11.46
CA ASP A 310 -2.98 16.11 -10.71
C ASP A 310 -3.70 14.86 -10.20
N ARG A 311 -4.11 14.89 -8.93
CA ARG A 311 -4.88 13.82 -8.30
C ARG A 311 -6.29 13.67 -8.89
N ALA A 312 -6.76 14.63 -9.67
CA ALA A 312 -8.03 14.51 -10.39
C ALA A 312 -7.95 13.63 -11.66
N GLU A 313 -6.76 13.50 -12.27
CA GLU A 313 -6.59 12.71 -13.51
C GLU A 313 -6.79 11.20 -13.27
N PRO A 314 -7.37 10.44 -14.20
CA PRO A 314 -7.43 8.97 -14.09
C PRO A 314 -6.03 8.34 -14.14
N GLU A 315 -5.87 7.11 -13.63
CA GLU A 315 -4.55 6.44 -13.51
C GLU A 315 -3.78 6.31 -14.83
N ASN A 316 -4.49 6.18 -15.96
CA ASN A 316 -3.88 6.11 -17.30
C ASN A 316 -3.44 7.48 -17.85
N ARG A 317 -3.78 8.58 -17.16
CA ARG A 317 -3.31 9.94 -17.51
C ARG A 317 -2.48 10.60 -16.41
N ARG A 318 -2.52 10.05 -15.20
CA ARG A 318 -1.79 10.54 -14.05
C ARG A 318 -0.34 10.09 -14.10
N ILE A 319 0.61 10.98 -13.85
CA ILE A 319 2.06 10.70 -13.89
C ILE A 319 2.75 10.92 -12.54
N SER A 320 2.09 10.52 -11.44
CA SER A 320 2.66 10.65 -10.08
C SER A 320 3.93 9.81 -9.93
N GLY A 321 3.93 8.59 -10.49
CA GLY A 321 5.07 7.68 -10.47
C GLY A 321 6.25 8.21 -11.27
N PHE A 322 6.02 8.75 -12.47
CA PHE A 322 7.05 9.43 -13.27
C PHE A 322 7.69 10.59 -12.49
N LYS A 323 6.87 11.43 -11.86
CA LYS A 323 7.34 12.52 -11.00
C LYS A 323 8.19 12.00 -9.84
N GLN A 324 7.79 10.91 -9.19
CA GLN A 324 8.56 10.30 -8.11
C GLN A 324 9.92 9.79 -8.59
N VAL A 325 10.00 9.20 -9.79
CA VAL A 325 11.27 8.74 -10.37
C VAL A 325 12.21 9.91 -10.71
N LEU A 326 11.66 11.02 -11.22
CA LEU A 326 12.43 12.26 -11.41
C LEU A 326 12.98 12.80 -10.07
N GLU A 327 12.12 12.89 -9.05
CA GLU A 327 12.53 13.37 -7.72
C GLU A 327 13.56 12.45 -7.06
N TYR A 328 13.40 11.14 -7.23
CA TYR A 328 14.38 10.14 -6.80
C TYR A 328 15.72 10.33 -7.52
N SER A 329 15.68 10.66 -8.81
CA SER A 329 16.87 11.01 -9.60
C SER A 329 17.42 12.40 -9.26
N GLY A 330 16.95 13.08 -8.22
CA GLY A 330 17.47 14.38 -7.76
C GLY A 330 16.99 15.57 -8.59
N PHE A 331 15.90 15.43 -9.35
CA PHE A 331 15.26 16.56 -10.03
C PHE A 331 14.19 17.22 -9.17
N ARG A 332 14.14 18.54 -9.24
CA ARG A 332 12.97 19.34 -8.88
C ARG A 332 12.04 19.46 -10.08
N VAL A 333 10.82 18.99 -9.94
CA VAL A 333 9.83 18.96 -11.03
C VAL A 333 9.01 20.25 -11.02
N SER A 334 8.84 20.89 -12.19
CA SER A 334 8.06 22.13 -12.39
C SER A 334 7.24 22.05 -13.69
N ASN A 335 6.10 22.75 -13.75
CA ASN A 335 5.36 22.92 -15.01
C ASN A 335 6.04 23.94 -15.91
N LEU A 336 5.84 23.78 -17.23
CA LEU A 336 6.29 24.71 -18.26
C LEU A 336 5.16 24.95 -19.27
N GLY A 337 4.32 25.94 -19.00
CA GLY A 337 3.34 26.43 -19.96
C GLY A 337 3.68 27.82 -20.50
N MET A 338 2.75 28.42 -21.23
CA MET A 338 2.84 29.79 -21.73
C MET A 338 3.16 30.81 -20.62
N LYS A 339 2.59 30.62 -19.43
CA LYS A 339 2.82 31.52 -18.28
C LYS A 339 4.21 31.40 -17.67
N ASP A 340 4.90 30.31 -17.95
CA ASP A 340 6.21 29.96 -17.38
C ASP A 340 7.35 30.24 -18.37
N GLY A 341 7.06 30.87 -19.52
CA GLY A 341 8.06 31.34 -20.48
C GLY A 341 8.18 30.52 -21.76
N LEU A 342 7.44 29.42 -21.93
CA LEU A 342 7.59 28.51 -23.08
C LEU A 342 7.40 29.20 -24.45
N GLY A 343 6.59 30.26 -24.51
CA GLY A 343 6.39 31.05 -25.74
C GLY A 343 7.57 31.94 -26.15
N GLU A 344 8.54 32.15 -25.27
CA GLU A 344 9.73 32.96 -25.53
C GLU A 344 10.99 32.11 -25.45
N GLU A 345 11.24 31.48 -24.30
CA GLU A 345 12.47 30.75 -24.03
C GLU A 345 12.27 29.74 -22.90
N VAL A 346 12.84 28.54 -23.07
CA VAL A 346 12.93 27.57 -21.96
C VAL A 346 13.87 28.14 -20.88
N PRO A 347 13.48 28.12 -19.59
CA PRO A 347 14.30 28.62 -18.49
C PRO A 347 15.74 28.07 -18.51
N GLU A 348 16.72 28.93 -18.22
CA GLU A 348 18.15 28.56 -18.25
C GLU A 348 18.54 27.49 -17.22
N ASP A 349 17.78 27.37 -16.12
CA ASP A 349 17.99 26.34 -15.09
C ASP A 349 17.37 24.98 -15.45
N ALA A 350 16.75 24.85 -16.63
CA ALA A 350 16.19 23.59 -17.13
C ALA A 350 17.31 22.59 -17.48
N ALA A 351 17.44 21.54 -16.67
CA ALA A 351 18.32 20.41 -16.96
C ALA A 351 17.62 19.35 -17.85
N LEU A 352 16.29 19.34 -17.85
CA LEU A 352 15.46 18.44 -18.65
C LEU A 352 14.13 19.13 -18.97
N VAL A 353 13.67 19.01 -20.22
CA VAL A 353 12.29 19.33 -20.60
C VAL A 353 11.59 18.05 -21.05
N ALA A 354 10.39 17.81 -20.55
CA ALA A 354 9.58 16.64 -20.84
C ALA A 354 8.24 17.04 -21.47
N ILE A 355 7.94 16.49 -22.65
CA ILE A 355 6.70 16.71 -23.40
C ILE A 355 5.94 15.39 -23.39
N LEU A 356 4.84 15.32 -22.64
CA LEU A 356 4.23 14.03 -22.26
C LEU A 356 2.79 13.90 -22.79
N GLY A 357 2.61 13.23 -23.93
CA GLY A 357 1.31 12.91 -24.51
C GLY A 357 0.44 14.13 -24.84
N PRO A 358 0.95 15.16 -25.54
CA PRO A 358 0.12 16.29 -25.93
C PRO A 358 -1.01 15.83 -26.86
N THR A 359 -2.17 16.46 -26.72
CA THR A 359 -3.38 16.14 -27.50
C THR A 359 -3.89 17.34 -28.31
N ARG A 360 -3.23 18.50 -28.18
CA ARG A 360 -3.50 19.74 -28.91
C ARG A 360 -2.22 20.29 -29.53
N PRO A 361 -2.31 21.07 -30.62
CA PRO A 361 -1.14 21.63 -31.29
C PRO A 361 -0.41 22.66 -30.44
N PHE A 362 0.92 22.57 -30.42
CA PHE A 362 1.80 23.62 -29.91
C PHE A 362 1.81 24.83 -30.84
N LEU A 363 2.04 26.01 -30.26
CA LEU A 363 2.24 27.23 -31.04
C LEU A 363 3.66 27.24 -31.64
N GLN A 364 3.80 27.87 -32.82
CA GLN A 364 5.09 27.95 -33.50
C GLN A 364 6.19 28.58 -32.62
N ALA A 365 5.83 29.59 -31.82
CA ALA A 365 6.76 30.24 -30.90
C ALA A 365 7.32 29.28 -29.82
N GLU A 366 6.47 28.37 -29.33
CA GLU A 366 6.85 27.35 -28.35
C GLU A 366 7.77 26.29 -28.98
N ILE A 367 7.45 25.85 -30.21
CA ILE A 367 8.31 24.96 -30.98
C ILE A 367 9.68 25.60 -31.22
N ASP A 368 9.72 26.89 -31.58
CA ASP A 368 10.96 27.60 -31.81
C ASP A 368 11.78 27.75 -30.51
N ALA A 369 11.12 27.94 -29.36
CA ALA A 369 11.78 27.98 -28.04
C ALA A 369 12.39 26.62 -27.68
N LEU A 370 11.64 25.52 -27.91
CA LEU A 370 12.14 24.16 -27.69
C LEU A 370 13.33 23.85 -28.60
N LYS A 371 13.27 24.24 -29.88
CA LYS A 371 14.40 24.07 -30.81
C LYS A 371 15.64 24.82 -30.36
N ARG A 372 15.51 26.08 -29.92
CA ARG A 372 16.63 26.85 -29.33
C ARG A 372 17.22 26.14 -28.11
N TYR A 373 16.39 25.54 -27.27
CA TYR A 373 16.85 24.75 -26.13
C TYR A 373 17.65 23.51 -26.58
N VAL A 374 17.22 22.78 -27.62
CA VAL A 374 17.99 21.68 -28.22
C VAL A 374 19.30 22.17 -28.82
N ASP A 375 19.27 23.28 -29.57
CA ASP A 375 20.46 23.82 -30.24
C ASP A 375 21.56 24.23 -29.24
N ARG A 376 21.18 24.61 -28.03
CA ARG A 376 22.09 24.90 -26.90
C ARG A 376 22.54 23.67 -26.11
N GLY A 377 22.14 22.47 -26.53
CA GLY A 377 22.55 21.22 -25.90
C GLY A 377 21.63 20.74 -24.77
N GLY A 378 20.40 21.25 -24.71
CA GLY A 378 19.39 20.85 -23.75
C GLY A 378 18.98 19.38 -23.89
N SER A 379 18.49 18.81 -22.79
CA SER A 379 18.01 17.43 -22.75
C SER A 379 16.48 17.37 -22.84
N LEU A 380 15.96 16.50 -23.71
CA LEU A 380 14.53 16.33 -23.96
C LEU A 380 14.04 14.90 -23.67
N PHE A 381 12.86 14.79 -23.08
CA PHE A 381 12.09 13.55 -23.04
C PHE A 381 10.75 13.79 -23.73
N VAL A 382 10.47 13.11 -24.83
CA VAL A 382 9.22 13.30 -25.60
C VAL A 382 8.46 11.99 -25.61
N ALA A 383 7.22 12.01 -25.16
CA ALA A 383 6.32 10.87 -25.23
C ALA A 383 5.12 11.23 -26.09
N LEU A 384 4.96 10.52 -27.20
CA LEU A 384 3.95 10.80 -28.21
C LEU A 384 2.76 9.85 -28.05
N GLU A 385 1.63 10.26 -28.59
CA GLU A 385 0.45 9.40 -28.78
C GLU A 385 0.31 9.09 -30.28
N PRO A 386 -0.29 7.97 -30.68
CA PRO A 386 -0.43 7.60 -32.08
C PRO A 386 -1.33 8.57 -32.83
N MET A 387 -0.89 8.95 -34.03
CA MET A 387 -1.71 9.67 -34.99
C MET A 387 -2.81 8.73 -35.50
N GLN A 388 -4.08 9.09 -35.29
CA GLN A 388 -5.20 8.27 -35.77
C GLN A 388 -5.43 8.46 -37.28
N PRO A 389 -5.73 7.39 -38.04
CA PRO A 389 -5.93 7.45 -39.49
C PRO A 389 -7.09 8.36 -39.97
N ASP A 390 -8.03 8.68 -39.08
CA ASP A 390 -9.19 9.53 -39.37
C ASP A 390 -8.95 11.03 -39.14
N GLY A 391 -7.73 11.42 -38.74
CA GLY A 391 -7.38 12.81 -38.45
C GLY A 391 -7.93 13.36 -37.14
N LEU A 392 -8.54 12.52 -36.27
CA LEU A 392 -9.06 12.96 -34.97
C LEU A 392 -7.95 13.20 -33.93
N VAL A 393 -6.73 12.71 -34.17
CA VAL A 393 -5.52 13.23 -33.50
C VAL A 393 -4.88 14.23 -34.45
N THR A 394 -5.25 15.50 -34.27
CA THR A 394 -4.62 16.63 -34.95
C THR A 394 -3.12 16.55 -34.71
N SER A 395 -2.32 16.62 -35.78
CA SER A 395 -0.88 16.86 -35.70
C SER A 395 -0.62 17.91 -34.61
N VAL A 396 0.15 17.51 -33.58
CA VAL A 396 0.40 18.36 -32.42
C VAL A 396 1.46 19.43 -32.71
N GLY A 397 1.91 19.55 -33.97
CA GLY A 397 2.89 20.54 -34.40
C GLY A 397 4.32 20.26 -33.92
N LEU A 398 4.60 19.04 -33.42
CA LEU A 398 5.92 18.65 -32.95
C LEU A 398 6.85 18.16 -34.06
N GLU A 399 6.35 17.98 -35.28
CA GLU A 399 7.11 17.48 -36.43
C GLU A 399 8.40 18.28 -36.68
N PRO A 400 8.39 19.63 -36.66
CA PRO A 400 9.63 20.41 -36.85
C PRO A 400 10.67 20.20 -35.73
N LEU A 401 10.23 19.88 -34.50
CA LEU A 401 11.12 19.55 -33.39
C LEU A 401 11.70 18.14 -33.57
N LEU A 402 10.86 17.15 -33.91
CA LEU A 402 11.30 15.78 -34.16
C LEU A 402 12.27 15.69 -35.34
N GLU A 403 12.04 16.47 -36.40
CA GLU A 403 12.94 16.58 -37.54
C GLU A 403 14.33 17.10 -37.13
N THR A 404 14.38 18.08 -36.23
CA THR A 404 15.63 18.60 -35.65
C THR A 404 16.39 17.50 -34.89
N LEU A 405 15.65 16.59 -34.24
CA LEU A 405 16.17 15.41 -33.55
C LEU A 405 16.46 14.23 -34.50
N GLY A 406 16.22 14.37 -35.81
CA GLY A 406 16.44 13.30 -36.80
C GLY A 406 15.48 12.12 -36.68
N ILE A 407 14.30 12.33 -36.09
CA ILE A 407 13.28 11.30 -35.88
C ILE A 407 11.98 11.74 -36.55
N ARG A 408 11.22 10.80 -37.08
CA ARG A 408 9.83 11.01 -37.50
C ARG A 408 8.94 9.95 -36.87
N GLN A 409 7.70 10.33 -36.57
CA GLN A 409 6.66 9.40 -36.16
C GLN A 409 6.05 8.76 -37.42
N GLU A 410 5.80 7.45 -37.38
CA GLU A 410 5.03 6.78 -38.43
C GLU A 410 3.54 6.88 -38.11
N GLU A 411 2.71 6.99 -39.16
CA GLU A 411 1.26 7.06 -39.03
C GLU A 411 0.68 5.69 -38.62
N GLY A 412 -0.35 5.73 -37.78
CA GLY A 412 -1.05 4.53 -37.30
C GLY A 412 -0.65 4.10 -35.89
N VAL A 413 -1.37 3.09 -35.41
CA VAL A 413 -1.17 2.50 -34.08
C VAL A 413 -0.56 1.10 -34.21
N LEU A 414 0.36 0.76 -33.33
CA LEU A 414 0.98 -0.55 -33.30
C LEU A 414 0.04 -1.58 -32.68
N VAL A 415 -0.09 -2.72 -33.37
CA VAL A 415 -0.89 -3.85 -32.93
C VAL A 415 -0.04 -5.11 -32.99
N SER A 416 -0.21 -6.00 -32.00
CA SER A 416 0.49 -7.27 -31.92
C SER A 416 -0.46 -8.40 -31.53
N ASP A 417 -0.24 -9.60 -32.07
CA ASP A 417 -0.94 -10.83 -31.65
C ASP A 417 -0.14 -11.60 -30.58
N GLN A 418 1.15 -11.32 -30.46
CA GLN A 418 2.08 -11.92 -29.51
C GLN A 418 2.66 -10.85 -28.59
N GLN A 419 3.10 -11.27 -27.39
CA GLN A 419 3.67 -10.38 -26.38
C GLN A 419 2.72 -9.22 -26.07
N VAL A 420 1.48 -9.56 -25.68
CA VAL A 420 0.45 -8.60 -25.29
C VAL A 420 -0.04 -8.87 -23.89
N VAL A 421 -0.44 -7.83 -23.17
CA VAL A 421 -1.07 -7.95 -21.87
C VAL A 421 -2.58 -8.15 -22.05
N GLN A 422 -3.05 -9.35 -21.67
CA GLN A 422 -4.47 -9.68 -21.71
C GLN A 422 -5.18 -9.12 -20.47
N VAL A 423 -6.08 -8.17 -20.68
CA VAL A 423 -6.88 -7.53 -19.63
C VAL A 423 -8.34 -7.98 -19.74
N THR A 424 -8.88 -8.00 -20.96
CA THR A 424 -10.30 -8.30 -21.23
C THR A 424 -10.49 -9.61 -21.98
N GLY A 425 -9.45 -10.13 -22.62
CA GLY A 425 -9.52 -11.24 -23.57
C GLY A 425 -10.07 -10.85 -24.95
N GLY A 426 -10.31 -9.55 -25.18
CA GLY A 426 -10.81 -9.01 -26.45
C GLY A 426 -9.71 -8.51 -27.38
N LYS A 427 -10.09 -8.09 -28.60
CA LYS A 427 -9.14 -7.57 -29.60
C LYS A 427 -8.40 -6.31 -29.16
N LEU A 428 -9.00 -5.50 -28.29
CA LEU A 428 -8.37 -4.28 -27.76
C LEU A 428 -7.08 -4.57 -26.96
N ASP A 429 -6.95 -5.77 -26.39
CA ASP A 429 -5.74 -6.17 -25.67
C ASP A 429 -4.51 -6.21 -26.60
N ARG A 430 -4.71 -6.31 -27.92
CA ARG A 430 -3.62 -6.31 -28.92
C ARG A 430 -2.89 -4.98 -29.05
N LEU A 431 -3.45 -3.91 -28.48
CA LEU A 431 -2.85 -2.59 -28.37
C LEU A 431 -1.92 -2.48 -27.14
N ASN A 432 -1.99 -3.43 -26.21
CA ASN A 432 -1.19 -3.46 -24.98
C ASN A 432 0.08 -4.30 -25.21
N ILE A 433 1.03 -3.74 -25.95
CA ILE A 433 2.26 -4.41 -26.35
C ILE A 433 3.23 -4.48 -25.17
N THR A 434 3.82 -5.64 -24.94
CA THR A 434 4.97 -5.80 -24.06
C THR A 434 6.21 -6.22 -24.85
N THR A 435 7.38 -5.70 -24.47
CA THR A 435 8.65 -6.03 -25.13
C THR A 435 9.79 -6.12 -24.15
N GLY A 436 10.72 -7.03 -24.43
CA GLY A 436 12.04 -7.14 -23.78
C GLY A 436 13.19 -6.95 -24.78
N SER A 437 12.92 -6.29 -25.92
CA SER A 437 13.88 -6.11 -27.01
C SER A 437 14.57 -4.75 -26.90
N PHE A 438 15.82 -4.78 -26.43
CA PHE A 438 16.64 -3.60 -26.12
C PHE A 438 17.93 -3.59 -26.93
N SER A 439 18.35 -2.40 -27.37
CA SER A 439 19.67 -2.22 -27.97
C SER A 439 20.75 -2.00 -26.89
N THR A 440 22.01 -2.22 -27.25
CA THR A 440 23.14 -1.76 -26.44
C THR A 440 23.29 -0.23 -26.60
N HIS A 441 22.62 0.52 -25.73
CA HIS A 441 22.69 1.97 -25.63
C HIS A 441 22.60 2.37 -24.15
N GLU A 442 23.21 3.50 -23.77
CA GLU A 442 23.29 3.96 -22.39
C GLU A 442 21.90 4.25 -21.79
N SER A 443 20.94 4.70 -22.60
CA SER A 443 19.55 4.91 -22.16
C SER A 443 18.76 3.61 -21.92
N THR A 444 19.37 2.44 -22.16
CA THR A 444 18.82 1.11 -21.88
C THR A 444 19.89 0.18 -21.30
N ALA A 445 20.91 0.73 -20.62
CA ALA A 445 22.10 -0.02 -20.20
C ALA A 445 21.77 -1.24 -19.31
N VAL A 446 20.87 -1.07 -18.34
CA VAL A 446 20.47 -2.15 -17.44
C VAL A 446 19.53 -3.10 -18.17
N LEU A 447 18.58 -2.58 -18.94
CA LEU A 447 17.62 -3.41 -19.68
C LEU A 447 18.27 -4.26 -20.79
N ALA A 448 19.37 -3.79 -21.39
CA ALA A 448 20.12 -4.55 -22.38
C ALA A 448 20.84 -5.77 -21.79
N THR A 449 21.21 -5.71 -20.50
CA THR A 449 21.94 -6.79 -19.80
C THR A 449 21.02 -7.69 -18.96
N SER A 450 19.98 -7.11 -18.37
CA SER A 450 18.96 -7.80 -17.57
C SER A 450 17.56 -7.39 -18.06
N PRO A 451 17.07 -7.97 -19.17
CA PRO A 451 15.80 -7.60 -19.76
C PRO A 451 14.63 -7.76 -18.79
N SER A 452 13.83 -6.70 -18.67
CA SER A 452 12.53 -6.73 -18.01
C SER A 452 11.48 -6.21 -18.98
N GLY A 453 10.31 -6.86 -19.03
CA GLY A 453 9.25 -6.49 -19.95
C GLY A 453 8.78 -5.05 -19.71
N MET A 454 8.88 -4.21 -20.72
CA MET A 454 8.21 -2.91 -20.77
C MET A 454 6.77 -3.09 -21.23
N LEU A 455 5.88 -2.23 -20.78
CA LEU A 455 4.47 -2.19 -21.17
C LEU A 455 4.18 -0.88 -21.90
N PHE A 456 3.61 -1.02 -23.09
CA PHE A 456 3.12 0.06 -23.92
C PHE A 456 1.62 -0.16 -24.18
N SER A 457 0.83 0.92 -24.19
CA SER A 457 -0.58 0.88 -24.53
C SER A 457 -0.86 1.86 -25.65
N ARG A 458 -1.34 1.33 -26.79
CA ARG A 458 -1.62 2.14 -27.99
C ARG A 458 -0.40 2.93 -28.48
N ALA A 459 0.74 2.26 -28.64
CA ALA A 459 1.96 2.93 -29.11
C ALA A 459 1.93 3.23 -30.61
N SER A 460 2.71 4.24 -31.02
CA SER A 460 3.11 4.50 -32.40
C SER A 460 4.53 4.01 -32.68
N SER A 461 4.87 3.87 -33.96
CA SER A 461 6.24 3.58 -34.38
C SER A 461 7.02 4.86 -34.65
N LEU A 462 8.32 4.81 -34.39
CA LEU A 462 9.27 5.88 -34.72
C LEU A 462 10.23 5.39 -35.81
N ALA A 463 10.76 6.34 -36.60
CA ALA A 463 11.76 6.05 -37.61
C ALA A 463 12.85 7.12 -37.64
N PRO A 464 14.12 6.74 -37.88
CA PRO A 464 15.17 7.72 -38.11
C PRO A 464 14.95 8.42 -39.47
N ILE A 465 15.35 9.69 -39.54
CA ILE A 465 15.44 10.43 -40.80
C ILE A 465 16.85 10.20 -41.39
N PRO A 466 16.96 9.60 -42.58
CA PRO A 466 18.25 9.37 -43.22
C PRO A 466 19.03 10.68 -43.43
N ASN A 467 20.35 10.63 -43.22
CA ASN A 467 21.26 11.78 -43.38
C ASN A 467 20.94 13.00 -42.49
N SER A 468 20.22 12.81 -41.38
CA SER A 468 20.08 13.85 -40.36
C SER A 468 21.43 14.18 -39.71
N LYS A 469 21.57 15.43 -39.25
CA LYS A 469 22.74 15.86 -38.46
C LYS A 469 22.73 15.28 -37.04
N ALA A 470 21.56 14.90 -36.54
CA ALA A 470 21.40 14.22 -35.25
C ALA A 470 21.52 12.71 -35.44
N ASN A 471 22.24 12.05 -34.54
CA ASN A 471 22.38 10.60 -34.53
C ASN A 471 21.19 9.99 -33.76
N ALA A 472 20.19 9.55 -34.50
CA ALA A 472 18.99 8.91 -33.97
C ALA A 472 19.09 7.39 -34.07
N VAL A 473 19.06 6.71 -32.92
CA VAL A 473 19.14 5.25 -32.81
C VAL A 473 17.92 4.70 -32.08
N ALA A 474 17.42 3.55 -32.51
CA ALA A 474 16.30 2.89 -31.87
C ALA A 474 16.79 2.03 -30.70
N THR A 475 16.27 2.31 -29.50
CA THR A 475 16.73 1.69 -28.25
C THR A 475 15.81 0.62 -27.73
N VAL A 476 14.51 0.74 -28.01
CA VAL A 476 13.49 -0.26 -27.71
C VAL A 476 12.70 -0.58 -28.98
N ARG A 477 12.51 -1.86 -29.26
CA ARG A 477 11.73 -2.31 -30.43
C ARG A 477 10.58 -3.22 -30.04
N THR A 478 9.56 -3.27 -30.89
CA THR A 478 8.51 -4.26 -30.83
C THR A 478 9.04 -5.65 -31.18
N SER A 479 8.19 -6.67 -31.00
CA SER A 479 8.39 -7.98 -31.61
C SER A 479 8.34 -7.90 -33.14
N ALA A 480 8.87 -8.91 -33.82
CA ALA A 480 8.77 -9.02 -35.28
C ALA A 480 7.35 -9.32 -35.78
N GLN A 481 6.40 -9.63 -34.89
CA GLN A 481 5.01 -9.94 -35.21
C GLN A 481 4.08 -8.73 -35.10
N THR A 482 4.63 -7.54 -34.85
CA THR A 482 3.86 -6.30 -34.72
C THR A 482 3.68 -5.63 -36.08
N TRP A 483 2.52 -5.02 -36.31
CA TRP A 483 2.21 -4.24 -37.53
C TRP A 483 1.65 -2.87 -37.15
N LEU A 484 1.62 -1.96 -38.13
CA LEU A 484 0.88 -0.70 -38.02
C LEU A 484 -0.54 -0.96 -38.54
N GLU A 485 -1.51 -0.69 -37.69
CA GLU A 485 -2.94 -0.78 -37.99
C GLU A 485 -3.36 0.32 -38.96
N SER A 486 -4.14 -0.08 -39.96
CA SER A 486 -4.54 0.79 -41.06
C SER A 486 -6.03 0.77 -41.40
N ASP A 487 -6.79 -0.27 -41.00
CA ASP A 487 -8.18 -0.48 -41.40
C ASP A 487 -9.18 -0.48 -40.22
N GLY A 488 -8.69 -0.44 -38.98
CA GLY A 488 -9.44 -0.30 -37.74
C GLY A 488 -9.94 -1.61 -37.13
N ASN A 489 -9.63 -2.76 -37.73
CA ASN A 489 -10.17 -4.05 -37.27
C ASN A 489 -9.30 -4.79 -36.23
N LEU A 490 -8.06 -4.33 -36.00
CA LEU A 490 -7.07 -4.88 -35.06
C LEU A 490 -6.59 -6.30 -35.38
N ASP A 491 -6.96 -6.86 -36.53
CA ASP A 491 -6.47 -8.10 -37.11
C ASP A 491 -5.47 -7.78 -38.22
N PHE A 492 -4.40 -8.56 -38.28
CA PHE A 492 -3.42 -8.40 -39.34
C PHE A 492 -4.04 -8.66 -40.72
N ASN A 493 -3.92 -7.68 -41.60
CA ASN A 493 -4.47 -7.71 -42.94
C ASN A 493 -3.39 -7.42 -44.00
N ALA A 494 -2.89 -8.47 -44.64
CA ALA A 494 -1.90 -8.34 -45.72
C ALA A 494 -2.46 -7.61 -46.95
N ASP A 495 -3.76 -7.69 -47.21
CA ASP A 495 -4.41 -7.02 -48.34
C ASP A 495 -4.49 -5.50 -48.12
N ALA A 496 -4.49 -5.05 -46.86
CA ALA A 496 -4.34 -3.64 -46.47
C ALA A 496 -2.88 -3.15 -46.51
N LYS A 497 -1.94 -3.94 -47.05
CA LYS A 497 -0.49 -3.67 -47.10
C LYS A 497 0.17 -3.57 -45.72
N GLU A 498 -0.45 -4.15 -44.70
CA GLU A 498 0.16 -4.24 -43.38
C GLU A 498 1.36 -5.18 -43.43
N THR A 499 2.44 -4.80 -42.74
CA THR A 499 3.68 -5.57 -42.71
C THR A 499 4.07 -5.84 -41.27
N ARG A 500 4.34 -7.12 -40.96
CA ARG A 500 4.88 -7.56 -39.68
C ARG A 500 6.38 -7.32 -39.63
N LEU A 501 6.82 -6.45 -38.73
CA LEU A 501 8.23 -6.17 -38.53
C LEU A 501 8.52 -5.60 -37.14
N ALA A 502 9.77 -5.76 -36.70
CA ALA A 502 10.25 -5.17 -35.45
C ALA A 502 10.43 -3.66 -35.61
N ARG A 503 9.52 -2.89 -35.03
CA ARG A 503 9.40 -1.43 -35.15
C ARG A 503 9.99 -0.71 -33.93
N PRO A 504 10.67 0.44 -34.09
CA PRO A 504 11.11 1.24 -32.96
C PRO A 504 9.92 1.79 -32.15
N LEU A 505 9.89 1.49 -30.86
CA LEU A 505 8.98 2.13 -29.88
C LEU A 505 9.63 3.33 -29.20
N VAL A 506 10.95 3.27 -29.05
CA VAL A 506 11.75 4.31 -28.41
C VAL A 506 12.99 4.57 -29.26
N MET A 507 13.31 5.84 -29.43
CA MET A 507 14.53 6.30 -30.07
C MET A 507 15.29 7.26 -29.15
N ALA A 508 16.60 7.09 -29.11
CA ALA A 508 17.53 8.03 -28.52
C ALA A 508 18.17 8.86 -29.64
N SER A 509 18.21 10.18 -29.46
CA SER A 509 18.85 11.11 -30.39
C SER A 509 19.92 11.92 -29.68
N SER A 510 21.07 12.09 -30.30
CA SER A 510 22.13 12.94 -29.79
C SER A 510 22.89 13.60 -30.92
N GLN A 511 23.52 14.74 -30.63
CA GLN A 511 24.39 15.40 -31.58
C GLN A 511 25.62 15.97 -30.87
N SER A 512 26.81 15.55 -31.31
CA SER A 512 28.07 15.94 -30.67
C SER A 512 28.37 17.45 -30.75
N SER A 513 27.89 18.14 -31.79
CA SER A 513 28.18 19.57 -32.00
C SER A 513 27.41 20.50 -31.06
N SER A 514 26.13 20.23 -30.82
CA SER A 514 25.28 20.98 -29.87
C SER A 514 25.34 20.36 -28.48
N GLY A 515 25.67 19.07 -28.36
CA GLY A 515 25.72 18.33 -27.10
C GLY A 515 24.34 17.93 -26.56
N HIS A 516 23.28 18.03 -27.37
CA HIS A 516 21.92 17.67 -26.98
C HIS A 516 21.74 16.17 -26.86
N ARG A 517 20.77 15.78 -26.03
CA ARG A 517 20.32 14.39 -25.88
C ARG A 517 18.80 14.38 -25.79
N ALA A 518 18.16 13.47 -26.51
CA ALA A 518 16.72 13.35 -26.49
C ALA A 518 16.30 11.88 -26.46
N VAL A 519 15.31 11.55 -25.65
CA VAL A 519 14.62 10.25 -25.68
C VAL A 519 13.21 10.49 -26.16
N ILE A 520 12.82 9.82 -27.24
CA ILE A 520 11.48 9.91 -27.83
C ILE A 520 10.83 8.54 -27.72
N THR A 521 9.62 8.48 -27.19
CA THR A 521 8.80 7.27 -27.15
C THR A 521 7.49 7.48 -27.89
N GLY A 522 7.01 6.43 -28.57
CA GLY A 522 5.75 6.44 -29.31
C GLY A 522 4.50 6.24 -28.46
N ASP A 523 4.62 6.21 -27.14
CA ASP A 523 3.52 6.05 -26.18
C ASP A 523 3.76 6.91 -24.94
N ALA A 524 2.80 7.76 -24.54
CA ALA A 524 2.89 8.49 -23.28
C ALA A 524 2.30 7.71 -22.09
N THR A 525 1.35 6.81 -22.36
CA THR A 525 0.69 5.96 -21.35
C THR A 525 1.70 5.08 -20.61
N MET A 526 2.84 4.70 -21.22
CA MET A 526 3.92 3.96 -20.53
C MET A 526 4.47 4.66 -19.27
N LEU A 527 4.29 5.99 -19.17
CA LEU A 527 4.73 6.82 -18.04
C LEU A 527 3.63 7.06 -16.99
N SER A 528 2.38 6.72 -17.33
CA SER A 528 1.24 6.91 -16.44
C SER A 528 1.28 5.95 -15.25
N ASP A 529 0.56 6.28 -14.18
CA ASP A 529 0.45 5.48 -12.96
C ASP A 529 -0.12 4.08 -13.25
N PHE A 530 -0.86 3.92 -14.36
CA PHE A 530 -1.31 2.62 -14.87
C PHE A 530 -0.15 1.71 -15.34
N ALA A 531 0.81 2.25 -16.09
CA ALA A 531 1.85 1.45 -16.75
C ALA A 531 3.21 1.50 -16.05
N ILE A 532 3.51 2.58 -15.31
CA ILE A 532 4.77 2.77 -14.59
C ILE A 532 4.97 1.75 -13.46
N ILE A 533 3.96 0.95 -13.13
CA ILE A 533 4.09 -0.21 -12.23
C ILE A 533 4.92 -1.34 -12.84
N ALA A 534 5.07 -1.37 -14.17
CA ALA A 534 5.91 -2.34 -14.85
C ALA A 534 7.39 -2.03 -14.55
N ARG A 535 8.12 -2.99 -13.98
CA ARG A 535 9.54 -2.86 -13.64
C ARG A 535 10.40 -2.42 -14.83
N GLY A 536 10.08 -2.92 -16.03
CA GLY A 536 10.75 -2.49 -17.26
C GLY A 536 10.60 -0.99 -17.53
N ASN A 537 9.41 -0.42 -17.32
CA ASN A 537 9.17 1.01 -17.54
C ASN A 537 9.90 1.88 -16.52
N GLN A 538 9.92 1.47 -15.25
CA GLN A 538 10.67 2.17 -14.19
C GLN A 538 12.16 2.16 -14.47
N GLN A 539 12.73 0.98 -14.80
CA GLN A 539 14.15 0.86 -15.10
C GLN A 539 14.52 1.64 -16.36
N PHE A 540 13.71 1.57 -17.41
CA PHE A 540 13.92 2.37 -18.63
C PHE A 540 13.99 3.87 -18.31
N LEU A 541 13.09 4.35 -17.44
CA LEU A 541 13.07 5.74 -17.05
C LEU A 541 14.34 6.13 -16.29
N LEU A 542 14.82 5.29 -15.37
CA LEU A 542 16.08 5.52 -14.65
C LEU A 542 17.28 5.57 -15.61
N ASP A 543 17.40 4.61 -16.52
CA ASP A 543 18.49 4.56 -17.51
C ASP A 543 18.44 5.79 -18.44
N SER A 544 17.24 6.13 -18.92
CA SER A 544 17.00 7.29 -19.78
C SER A 544 17.32 8.60 -19.08
N LEU A 545 16.92 8.78 -17.82
CA LEU A 545 17.23 9.98 -17.04
C LEU A 545 18.72 10.07 -16.72
N GLY A 546 19.37 8.95 -16.42
CA GLY A 546 20.82 8.88 -16.24
C GLY A 546 21.56 9.36 -17.49
N TRP A 547 21.14 8.91 -18.67
CA TRP A 547 21.72 9.37 -19.94
C TRP A 547 21.36 10.83 -20.27
N LEU A 548 20.10 11.25 -20.08
CA LEU A 548 19.69 12.64 -20.34
C LEU A 548 20.38 13.64 -19.42
N SER A 549 20.66 13.27 -18.17
CA SER A 549 21.39 14.11 -17.21
C SER A 549 22.92 13.96 -17.27
N LYS A 550 23.45 13.15 -18.20
CA LYS A 550 24.89 12.91 -18.38
C LYS A 550 25.56 12.29 -17.13
N THR A 551 24.83 11.39 -16.48
CA THR A 551 25.24 10.71 -15.23
C THR A 551 25.17 9.19 -15.35
N GLU A 552 25.53 8.66 -16.50
CA GLU A 552 25.58 7.22 -16.76
C GLU A 552 26.51 6.49 -15.78
N ALA A 553 27.55 7.18 -15.27
CA ALA A 553 28.49 6.64 -14.29
C ALA A 553 27.85 6.25 -12.93
N TYR A 554 26.61 6.68 -12.67
CA TYR A 554 25.89 6.41 -11.42
C TYR A 554 24.75 5.39 -11.61
N SER A 555 24.66 4.73 -12.78
CA SER A 555 23.62 3.74 -13.06
C SER A 555 23.78 2.48 -12.21
N GLY A 556 22.72 2.07 -11.51
CA GLY A 556 22.66 0.86 -10.69
C GLY A 556 21.29 0.72 -10.03
N SER A 557 21.07 -0.35 -9.24
CA SER A 557 19.84 -0.54 -8.47
C SER A 557 20.03 -0.08 -7.02
N THR A 558 19.02 0.59 -6.46
CA THR A 558 18.88 0.72 -5.00
C THR A 558 18.07 -0.44 -4.44
N GLU A 559 18.41 -0.88 -3.24
CA GLU A 559 17.64 -1.90 -2.54
C GLU A 559 16.42 -1.23 -1.89
N SER A 560 15.22 -1.62 -2.31
CA SER A 560 13.97 -1.23 -1.68
C SER A 560 13.10 -2.47 -1.53
N GLU A 561 12.76 -2.80 -0.29
CA GLU A 561 11.93 -3.96 0.00
C GLU A 561 10.45 -3.60 -0.21
N GLU A 562 9.96 -3.81 -1.43
CA GLU A 562 8.52 -3.85 -1.67
C GLU A 562 7.93 -5.12 -1.06
N ASP A 563 6.86 -4.95 -0.29
CA ASP A 563 6.05 -6.06 0.20
C ASP A 563 5.27 -6.65 -0.97
N VAL A 564 5.92 -7.52 -1.74
CA VAL A 564 5.27 -8.25 -2.82
C VAL A 564 4.24 -9.15 -2.15
N ARG A 565 2.96 -8.77 -2.24
CA ARG A 565 1.87 -9.65 -1.80
C ARG A 565 2.11 -11.02 -2.40
N ILE A 566 2.28 -12.02 -1.55
CA ILE A 566 2.38 -13.42 -1.95
C ILE A 566 1.03 -13.78 -2.59
N GLN A 567 0.92 -13.59 -3.90
CA GLN A 567 -0.21 -14.09 -4.68
C GLN A 567 0.05 -15.58 -4.89
N HIS A 568 -0.57 -16.40 -4.05
CA HIS A 568 -0.58 -17.84 -4.29
C HIS A 568 -1.22 -18.11 -5.66
N THR A 569 -0.66 -19.06 -6.41
CA THR A 569 -1.31 -19.61 -7.59
C THR A 569 -2.71 -20.12 -7.21
N ARG A 570 -3.67 -20.10 -8.16
CA ARG A 570 -5.04 -20.61 -7.92
C ARG A 570 -5.05 -22.01 -7.28
N GLU A 571 -4.07 -22.84 -7.63
CA GLU A 571 -3.87 -24.17 -7.05
C GLU A 571 -3.45 -24.15 -5.57
N GLY A 572 -2.58 -23.21 -5.16
CA GLY A 572 -2.16 -23.03 -3.77
C GLY A 572 -3.28 -22.52 -2.86
N GLN A 573 -4.15 -21.63 -3.38
CA GLN A 573 -5.35 -21.18 -2.66
C GLN A 573 -6.36 -22.31 -2.41
N ALA A 574 -6.54 -23.21 -3.38
CA ALA A 574 -7.41 -24.36 -3.22
C ALA A 574 -6.94 -25.28 -2.09
N GLY A 575 -5.63 -25.52 -1.97
CA GLY A 575 -5.05 -26.31 -0.89
C GLY A 575 -5.36 -25.75 0.51
N TRP A 576 -5.14 -24.46 0.72
CA TRP A 576 -5.44 -23.78 1.99
C TRP A 576 -6.94 -23.75 2.30
N PHE A 577 -7.77 -23.52 1.29
CA PHE A 577 -9.23 -23.56 1.42
C PHE A 577 -9.72 -24.95 1.85
N TYR A 578 -9.31 -26.01 1.16
CA TYR A 578 -9.73 -27.37 1.51
C TYR A 578 -9.18 -27.83 2.87
N LEU A 579 -7.97 -27.44 3.24
CA LEU A 579 -7.40 -27.79 4.54
C LEU A 579 -8.18 -27.15 5.70
N THR A 580 -8.58 -25.89 5.56
CA THR A 580 -9.30 -25.15 6.60
C THR A 580 -10.80 -25.49 6.63
N VAL A 581 -11.44 -25.64 5.47
CA VAL A 581 -12.89 -25.88 5.36
C VAL A 581 -13.24 -27.36 5.50
N LEU A 582 -12.43 -28.28 4.98
CA LEU A 582 -12.69 -29.72 5.06
C LEU A 582 -11.75 -30.41 6.04
N GLY A 583 -10.45 -30.12 5.99
CA GLY A 583 -9.44 -30.81 6.81
C GLY A 583 -9.70 -30.68 8.31
N PHE A 584 -9.83 -29.46 8.82
CA PHE A 584 -10.00 -29.22 10.25
C PHE A 584 -11.32 -29.82 10.82
N PRO A 585 -12.49 -29.64 10.18
CA PRO A 585 -13.71 -30.31 10.63
C PRO A 585 -13.63 -31.84 10.55
N LEU A 586 -12.98 -32.40 9.51
CA LEU A 586 -12.82 -33.84 9.37
C LEU A 586 -11.97 -34.43 10.49
N ILE A 587 -10.89 -33.75 10.90
CA ILE A 587 -10.05 -34.14 12.04
C ILE A 587 -10.89 -34.18 13.33
N VAL A 588 -11.71 -33.14 13.58
CA VAL A 588 -12.60 -33.09 14.75
C VAL A 588 -13.60 -34.24 14.73
N LEU A 589 -14.22 -34.52 13.58
CA LEU A 589 -15.14 -35.65 13.40
C LEU A 589 -14.43 -37.00 13.61
N MET A 590 -13.20 -37.16 13.10
CA MET A 590 -12.42 -38.39 13.25
C MET A 590 -12.07 -38.63 14.73
N VAL A 591 -11.64 -37.59 15.45
CA VAL A 591 -11.36 -37.66 16.89
C VAL A 591 -12.64 -37.99 17.66
N GLY A 592 -13.78 -37.38 17.30
CA GLY A 592 -15.09 -37.70 17.87
C GLY A 592 -15.49 -39.15 17.64
N PHE A 593 -15.36 -39.64 16.41
CA PHE A 593 -15.68 -41.01 16.01
C PHE A 593 -14.82 -42.05 16.75
N ILE A 594 -13.50 -41.83 16.82
CA ILE A 594 -12.58 -42.69 17.56
C ILE A 594 -12.96 -42.76 19.05
N ARG A 595 -13.36 -41.62 19.63
CA ARG A 595 -13.77 -41.54 21.04
C ARG A 595 -15.09 -42.27 21.32
N VAL A 596 -16.05 -42.20 20.41
CA VAL A 596 -17.32 -42.94 20.49
C VAL A 596 -17.08 -44.44 20.35
N ARG A 597 -16.26 -44.85 19.38
CA ARG A 597 -15.95 -46.26 19.15
C ARG A 597 -15.19 -46.91 20.31
N ARG A 598 -14.30 -46.16 20.98
CA ARG A 598 -13.62 -46.61 22.22
C ARG A 598 -14.55 -46.74 23.44
N ARG A 599 -15.71 -46.08 23.44
CA ARG A 599 -16.72 -46.24 24.52
C ARG A 599 -17.66 -47.43 24.29
N GLY A 600 -17.88 -47.84 23.04
CA GLY A 600 -18.71 -49.01 22.70
C GLY A 600 -18.05 -50.38 22.90
N GLY A 601 -16.78 -50.43 23.31
CA GLY A 601 -16.02 -51.68 23.53
C GLY A 601 -15.87 -52.10 25.00
N ARG A 602 -16.59 -51.46 25.92
CA ARG A 602 -16.72 -51.87 27.33
C ARG A 602 -18.20 -51.96 27.70
N GLY A 603 -18.91 -52.82 27.00
CA GLY A 603 -20.26 -53.29 27.32
C GLY A 603 -20.22 -54.81 27.39
#